data_AF-A0A2N3A3V0-F1
#
_entry.id   AF-A0A2N3A3V0-F1
#
_cell.length_a   1.000
_cell.length_b   1.000
_cell.length_c   1.000
_cell.angle_alpha   90.00
_cell.angle_beta   90.00
_cell.angle_gamma   90.00
#
_symmetry.space_group_name_H-M   'P 1'
#
loop_
_entity.id
_entity.type
_entity.pdbx_description
1 polymer ?
#
loop_
_entity_poly.entity_id
_entity_poly.type
_entity_poly.pdbx_seq_one_letter_code
_entity_poly.pdbx_strand_id
1 'polypeptide(L)'
;MRKANLLFALFFLSTLFFNSCKKDGELIPTFDSGNANLVAVDTFSIITSLVREDSIRTDLSAFNLLGLYNDPVFGLTSSSIYSQITLNGLNVDFGTGATLDSAILTLQYQGMYGDTLSSLSINVFEITTQMDKNTNYFSNTFLAHDPTPITSLTFTPNIKDSVFSLFDNKNKAPHLRINLGATFGNKILAESGGTNLANNTNFTQFFKGLYITTTDSVQNSTLPSGQGSIAYFNINSSLSTVTIFYN
;
A
#
# COMPACT_ATOMS: atom_id res chain seq x y z
N MET A 1 -13.36 26.43 -93.94
CA MET A 1 -13.58 25.11 -93.31
C MET A 1 -12.88 24.97 -91.95
N ARG A 2 -11.63 25.40 -91.75
CA ARG A 2 -10.91 25.31 -90.45
C ARG A 2 -11.60 25.98 -89.23
N LYS A 3 -12.24 27.13 -89.40
CA LYS A 3 -12.92 27.85 -88.28
C LYS A 3 -14.22 27.19 -87.82
N ALA A 4 -14.95 26.54 -88.73
CA ALA A 4 -16.21 25.84 -88.40
C ALA A 4 -15.94 24.58 -87.57
N ASN A 5 -14.87 23.85 -87.87
CA ASN A 5 -14.46 22.67 -87.09
C ASN A 5 -13.95 23.05 -85.69
N LEU A 6 -13.36 24.23 -85.52
CA LEU A 6 -12.93 24.76 -84.22
C LEU A 6 -14.13 25.12 -83.33
N LEU A 7 -15.17 25.74 -83.91
CA LEU A 7 -16.42 26.06 -83.22
C LEU A 7 -17.21 24.81 -82.82
N PHE A 8 -17.25 23.78 -83.68
CA PHE A 8 -17.86 22.49 -83.34
C PHE A 8 -17.10 21.75 -82.24
N ALA A 9 -15.76 21.80 -82.26
CA ALA A 9 -14.92 21.21 -81.21
C ALA A 9 -15.09 21.94 -79.87
N LEU A 10 -15.21 23.27 -79.86
CA LEU A 10 -15.50 24.03 -78.63
C LEU A 10 -16.91 23.73 -78.09
N PHE A 11 -17.90 23.53 -78.96
CA PHE A 11 -19.26 23.16 -78.54
C PHE A 11 -19.29 21.76 -77.92
N PHE A 12 -18.60 20.79 -78.52
CA PHE A 12 -18.50 19.42 -78.00
C PHE A 12 -17.67 19.34 -76.70
N LEU A 13 -16.64 20.18 -76.56
CA LEU A 13 -15.85 20.29 -75.33
C LEU A 13 -16.63 21.00 -74.21
N SER A 14 -17.51 21.95 -74.54
CA SER A 14 -18.41 22.61 -73.59
C SER A 14 -19.46 21.65 -73.02
N THR A 15 -20.00 20.72 -73.82
CA THR A 15 -20.97 19.72 -73.34
C THR A 15 -20.39 18.69 -72.35
N LEU A 16 -19.06 18.54 -72.30
CA LEU A 16 -18.38 17.65 -71.35
C LEU A 16 -18.27 18.25 -69.93
N PHE A 17 -18.41 19.57 -69.77
CA PHE A 17 -18.28 20.23 -68.46
C PHE A 17 -19.61 20.40 -67.70
N PHE A 18 -20.78 20.18 -68.34
CA PHE A 18 -22.09 20.36 -67.68
C PHE A 18 -22.60 19.12 -66.91
N ASN A 19 -21.90 17.99 -66.97
CA ASN A 19 -22.31 16.76 -66.27
C ASN A 19 -21.49 16.43 -65.01
N SER A 20 -20.61 17.33 -64.54
CA SER A 20 -19.67 17.03 -63.43
C SER A 20 -20.03 17.62 -62.07
N CYS A 21 -21.27 18.06 -61.85
CA CYS A 21 -21.79 18.25 -60.50
C CYS A 21 -22.59 17.00 -60.09
N LYS A 22 -21.88 15.94 -59.67
CA LYS A 22 -22.51 15.03 -58.71
C LYS A 22 -22.58 15.79 -57.40
N LYS A 23 -23.79 16.16 -56.97
CA LYS A 23 -24.05 16.53 -55.58
C LYS A 23 -23.49 15.36 -54.76
N ASP A 24 -22.51 15.62 -53.90
CA ASP A 24 -21.98 14.60 -53.00
C ASP A 24 -23.19 13.88 -52.40
N GLY A 25 -23.28 12.59 -52.72
CA GLY A 25 -24.39 11.78 -52.28
C GLY A 25 -24.41 11.92 -50.77
N GLU A 26 -25.47 12.51 -50.26
CA GLU A 26 -25.77 12.47 -48.84
C GLU A 26 -25.69 10.99 -48.48
N LEU A 27 -24.73 10.62 -47.63
CA LEU A 27 -24.63 9.27 -47.09
C LEU A 27 -25.79 9.10 -46.13
N ILE A 28 -27.01 9.08 -46.66
CA ILE A 28 -28.17 8.48 -46.03
C ILE A 28 -28.00 7.03 -46.41
N PRO A 29 -27.59 6.14 -45.48
CA PRO A 29 -27.76 4.72 -45.74
C PRO A 29 -29.23 4.57 -46.12
N THR A 30 -29.55 3.92 -47.24
CA THR A 30 -30.88 3.37 -47.43
C THR A 30 -31.07 2.34 -46.33
N PHE A 31 -31.43 2.79 -45.14
CA PHE A 31 -32.04 1.96 -44.13
C PHE A 31 -33.27 1.39 -44.83
N ASP A 32 -33.25 0.07 -44.98
CA ASP A 32 -34.33 -0.73 -45.51
C ASP A 32 -35.69 -0.17 -45.07
N SER A 33 -36.42 0.42 -46.03
CA SER A 33 -37.68 1.14 -45.81
C SER A 33 -38.86 0.17 -45.61
N GLY A 34 -38.65 -0.90 -44.85
CA GLY A 34 -39.67 -1.92 -44.64
C GLY A 34 -39.25 -3.12 -43.79
N ASN A 35 -37.96 -3.47 -43.73
CA ASN A 35 -37.52 -4.70 -43.03
C ASN A 35 -36.43 -4.51 -41.98
N ALA A 36 -36.06 -3.27 -41.62
CA ALA A 36 -35.27 -3.03 -40.43
C ALA A 36 -36.16 -3.17 -39.18
N ASN A 37 -36.12 -4.34 -38.54
CA ASN A 37 -36.76 -4.59 -37.24
C ASN A 37 -36.01 -3.82 -36.14
N LEU A 38 -36.20 -2.49 -36.11
CA LEU A 38 -35.63 -1.58 -35.14
C LEU A 38 -36.39 -1.73 -33.82
N VAL A 39 -35.85 -2.55 -32.93
CA VAL A 39 -36.32 -2.65 -31.56
C VAL A 39 -35.61 -1.55 -30.76
N ALA A 40 -36.28 -0.42 -30.58
CA ALA A 40 -35.83 0.65 -29.68
C ALA A 40 -36.44 0.42 -28.29
N VAL A 41 -35.60 0.42 -27.25
CA VAL A 41 -36.02 0.34 -25.85
C VAL A 41 -35.61 1.65 -25.18
N ASP A 42 -36.60 2.50 -24.87
CA ASP A 42 -36.41 3.82 -24.25
C ASP A 42 -36.35 3.74 -22.70
N THR A 43 -36.89 2.66 -22.14
CA THR A 43 -36.95 2.48 -20.68
C THR A 43 -36.48 1.08 -20.33
N PHE A 44 -35.30 1.01 -19.72
CA PHE A 44 -34.82 -0.20 -19.06
C PHE A 44 -34.46 0.16 -17.62
N SER A 45 -34.71 -0.78 -16.71
CA SER A 45 -34.34 -0.63 -15.30
C SER A 45 -33.05 -1.39 -15.06
N ILE A 46 -32.00 -0.68 -14.64
CA ILE A 46 -30.77 -1.30 -14.14
C ILE A 46 -31.00 -1.60 -12.67
N ILE A 47 -30.99 -2.88 -12.30
CA ILE A 47 -30.95 -3.31 -10.91
C ILE A 47 -29.48 -3.51 -10.55
N THR A 48 -28.92 -2.59 -9.77
CA THR A 48 -27.56 -2.70 -9.24
C THR A 48 -27.59 -3.23 -7.81
N SER A 49 -26.66 -4.12 -7.47
CA SER A 49 -26.41 -4.57 -6.10
C SER A 49 -24.95 -4.38 -5.74
N LEU A 50 -24.66 -4.04 -4.49
CA LEU A 50 -23.30 -4.06 -3.97
C LEU A 50 -22.94 -5.49 -3.57
N VAL A 51 -21.83 -6.00 -4.08
CA VAL A 51 -21.23 -7.26 -3.63
C VAL A 51 -20.04 -6.89 -2.76
N ARG A 52 -19.94 -7.49 -1.57
CA ARG A 52 -18.77 -7.32 -0.71
C ARG A 52 -17.57 -7.96 -1.41
N GLU A 53 -16.51 -7.19 -1.59
CA GLU A 53 -15.24 -7.71 -2.09
C GLU A 53 -14.62 -8.66 -1.06
N ASP A 54 -13.99 -9.74 -1.54
CA ASP A 54 -13.31 -10.70 -0.69
C ASP A 54 -12.01 -10.11 -0.14
N SER A 55 -11.43 -10.77 0.86
CA SER A 55 -10.13 -10.42 1.41
C SER A 55 -9.03 -10.45 0.36
N ILE A 56 -8.12 -9.47 0.45
CA ILE A 56 -6.97 -9.36 -0.45
C ILE A 56 -5.73 -9.93 0.23
N ARG A 57 -4.82 -10.48 -0.56
CA ARG A 57 -3.55 -11.02 -0.08
C ARG A 57 -2.62 -9.89 0.38
N THR A 58 -1.98 -10.03 1.54
CA THR A 58 -1.20 -8.97 2.22
C THR A 58 0.26 -9.33 2.52
N ASP A 59 0.68 -10.60 2.45
CA ASP A 59 2.04 -11.05 2.80
C ASP A 59 3.15 -10.59 1.83
N LEU A 60 2.79 -10.21 0.60
CA LEU A 60 3.72 -9.76 -0.43
C LEU A 60 3.56 -8.27 -0.76
N SER A 61 2.99 -7.49 0.16
CA SER A 61 2.78 -6.07 -0.08
C SER A 61 4.11 -5.31 -0.16
N ALA A 62 4.21 -4.41 -1.14
CA ALA A 62 5.34 -3.48 -1.24
C ALA A 62 5.38 -2.48 -0.07
N PHE A 63 4.19 -2.15 0.47
CA PHE A 63 4.01 -1.23 1.57
C PHE A 63 3.03 -1.77 2.61
N ASN A 64 3.36 -1.57 3.87
CA ASN A 64 2.61 -2.08 5.00
C ASN A 64 1.85 -0.93 5.63
N LEU A 65 0.56 -1.13 5.86
CA LEU A 65 -0.36 -0.10 6.30
C LEU A 65 -0.54 -0.16 7.81
N LEU A 66 -0.42 0.98 8.49
CA LEU A 66 -0.69 1.09 9.92
C LEU A 66 -1.45 2.37 10.19
N GLY A 67 -2.60 2.24 10.83
CA GLY A 67 -3.36 3.41 11.27
C GLY A 67 -4.85 3.18 11.35
N LEU A 68 -5.56 4.26 11.63
CA LEU A 68 -7.00 4.29 11.78
C LEU A 68 -7.50 5.60 11.18
N TYR A 69 -8.44 5.50 10.24
CA TYR A 69 -9.00 6.63 9.52
C TYR A 69 -10.52 6.47 9.43
N ASN A 70 -11.27 7.55 9.66
CA ASN A 70 -12.70 7.58 9.40
C ASN A 70 -12.97 8.29 8.06
N ASP A 71 -13.09 7.51 6.99
CA ASP A 71 -13.36 8.06 5.67
C ASP A 71 -14.81 8.58 5.58
N PRO A 72 -15.08 9.78 5.01
CA PRO A 72 -16.44 10.30 4.88
C PRO A 72 -17.41 9.46 4.06
N VAL A 73 -16.90 8.59 3.19
CA VAL A 73 -17.67 7.69 2.30
C VAL A 73 -17.61 6.25 2.80
N PHE A 74 -16.42 5.74 3.13
CA PHE A 74 -16.20 4.34 3.50
C PHE A 74 -16.29 4.04 5.00
N GLY A 75 -16.27 5.07 5.84
CA GLY A 75 -16.32 4.95 7.29
C GLY A 75 -14.99 4.54 7.93
N LEU A 76 -15.07 4.02 9.15
CA LEU A 76 -13.90 3.63 9.95
C LEU A 76 -13.15 2.46 9.31
N THR A 77 -11.87 2.67 9.04
CA THR A 77 -10.93 1.65 8.55
C THR A 77 -9.70 1.64 9.42
N SER A 78 -9.29 0.45 9.88
CA SER A 78 -8.06 0.24 10.63
C SER A 78 -7.12 -0.71 9.89
N SER A 79 -5.82 -0.50 10.03
CA SER A 79 -4.79 -1.41 9.54
C SER A 79 -3.69 -1.61 10.58
N SER A 80 -3.16 -2.82 10.59
CA SER A 80 -2.10 -3.27 11.48
C SER A 80 -1.05 -4.07 10.70
N ILE A 81 0.13 -4.26 11.31
CA ILE A 81 1.28 -4.92 10.70
C ILE A 81 1.65 -6.13 11.53
N TYR A 82 1.68 -7.29 10.89
CA TYR A 82 2.39 -8.47 11.39
C TYR A 82 3.72 -8.57 10.63
N SER A 83 4.83 -8.71 11.34
CA SER A 83 6.15 -8.82 10.72
C SER A 83 7.06 -9.80 11.46
N GLN A 84 7.95 -10.46 10.72
CA GLN A 84 9.00 -11.30 11.28
C GLN A 84 10.31 -10.54 11.18
N ILE A 85 11.13 -10.63 12.22
CA ILE A 85 12.47 -10.03 12.24
C ILE A 85 13.48 -11.12 11.91
N THR A 86 14.50 -10.78 11.13
CA THR A 86 15.64 -11.64 10.84
C THR A 86 16.92 -11.04 11.40
N LEU A 87 17.83 -11.88 11.85
CA LEU A 87 19.20 -11.50 12.22
C LEU A 87 19.96 -10.92 11.03
N ASN A 88 20.81 -9.95 11.34
CA ASN A 88 21.85 -9.48 10.44
C ASN A 88 23.14 -10.25 10.73
N GLY A 89 23.37 -11.34 10.01
CA GLY A 89 24.54 -12.21 10.18
C GLY A 89 24.22 -13.55 10.85
N LEU A 90 25.28 -14.25 11.25
CA LEU A 90 25.25 -15.57 11.88
C LEU A 90 26.03 -15.52 13.20
N ASN A 91 25.64 -16.37 14.16
CA ASN A 91 26.30 -16.50 15.46
C ASN A 91 26.51 -15.15 16.15
N VAL A 92 25.42 -14.39 16.33
CA VAL A 92 25.51 -13.06 16.95
C VAL A 92 25.94 -13.22 18.41
N ASP A 93 27.01 -12.51 18.77
CA ASP A 93 27.57 -12.45 20.10
C ASP A 93 27.91 -10.98 20.45
N PHE A 94 27.33 -10.50 21.53
CA PHE A 94 27.52 -9.18 22.11
C PHE A 94 28.77 -9.12 23.00
N GLY A 95 29.43 -10.26 23.29
CA GLY A 95 30.60 -10.36 24.15
C GLY A 95 30.27 -10.44 25.64
N THR A 96 31.31 -10.62 26.46
CA THR A 96 31.15 -10.74 27.91
C THR A 96 30.88 -9.40 28.57
N GLY A 97 29.80 -9.31 29.35
CA GLY A 97 29.48 -8.11 30.13
C GLY A 97 28.77 -7.00 29.36
N ALA A 98 28.26 -7.30 28.16
CA ALA A 98 27.45 -6.35 27.40
C ALA A 98 26.24 -5.86 28.21
N THR A 99 26.08 -4.54 28.27
CA THR A 99 24.99 -3.86 28.95
C THR A 99 24.11 -3.16 27.94
N LEU A 100 22.81 -3.43 27.97
CA LEU A 100 21.86 -2.78 27.07
C LEU A 100 21.83 -1.27 27.33
N ASP A 101 21.94 -0.49 26.26
CA ASP A 101 21.60 0.93 26.24
C ASP A 101 20.16 1.13 25.74
N SER A 102 19.86 0.65 24.52
CA SER A 102 18.51 0.75 23.96
C SER A 102 18.22 -0.29 22.87
N ALA A 103 16.93 -0.57 22.64
CA ALA A 103 16.46 -1.41 21.54
C ALA A 103 15.45 -0.62 20.70
N ILE A 104 15.83 -0.27 19.47
CA ILE A 104 15.04 0.64 18.63
C ILE A 104 14.56 -0.09 17.38
N LEU A 105 13.25 -0.15 17.19
CA LEU A 105 12.62 -0.49 15.91
C LEU A 105 12.53 0.77 15.06
N THR A 106 13.07 0.70 13.85
CA THR A 106 12.97 1.76 12.85
C THR A 106 12.08 1.28 11.70
N LEU A 107 11.17 2.13 11.22
CA LEU A 107 10.30 1.84 10.08
C LEU A 107 10.30 3.01 9.10
N GLN A 108 10.74 2.79 7.87
CA GLN A 108 10.78 3.82 6.84
C GLN A 108 9.37 4.17 6.34
N TYR A 109 9.03 5.46 6.32
CA TYR A 109 7.80 5.94 5.68
C TYR A 109 7.90 5.89 4.15
N GLN A 110 6.76 5.62 3.52
CA GLN A 110 6.59 5.66 2.06
C GLN A 110 5.45 6.59 1.63
N GLY A 111 4.47 6.78 2.51
CA GLY A 111 3.29 7.58 2.22
C GLY A 111 2.36 7.61 3.40
N MET A 112 1.25 8.34 3.23
CA MET A 112 0.18 8.41 4.21
C MET A 112 -1.11 8.81 3.51
N TYR A 113 -2.22 8.37 4.07
CA TYR A 113 -3.57 8.71 3.64
C TYR A 113 -4.41 9.19 4.83
N GLY A 114 -5.32 10.14 4.60
CA GLY A 114 -6.11 10.80 5.64
C GLY A 114 -5.48 12.11 6.13
N ASP A 115 -5.80 12.50 7.37
CA ASP A 115 -5.29 13.72 7.99
C ASP A 115 -3.85 13.53 8.48
N THR A 116 -2.91 14.19 7.80
CA THR A 116 -1.48 14.08 8.07
C THR A 116 -1.03 14.70 9.39
N LEU A 117 -1.90 15.47 10.04
CA LEU A 117 -1.63 16.12 11.33
C LEU A 117 -2.21 15.34 12.51
N SER A 118 -3.02 14.31 12.23
CA SER A 118 -3.58 13.44 13.26
C SER A 118 -2.48 12.61 13.93
N SER A 119 -2.50 12.60 15.27
CA SER A 119 -1.63 11.73 16.06
C SER A 119 -2.13 10.28 16.01
N LEU A 120 -1.20 9.33 15.87
CA LEU A 120 -1.46 7.90 16.01
C LEU A 120 -0.93 7.40 17.34
N SER A 121 -1.78 6.67 18.06
CA SER A 121 -1.41 5.87 19.23
C SER A 121 -1.33 4.41 18.82
N ILE A 122 -0.18 3.78 19.06
CA ILE A 122 0.10 2.40 18.67
C ILE A 122 0.56 1.56 19.86
N ASN A 123 0.34 0.25 19.75
CA ASN A 123 0.88 -0.78 20.61
C ASN A 123 1.67 -1.78 19.77
N VAL A 124 2.78 -2.25 20.34
CA VAL A 124 3.62 -3.29 19.74
C VAL A 124 3.57 -4.51 20.64
N PHE A 125 3.23 -5.67 20.08
CA PHE A 125 3.13 -6.95 20.78
C PHE A 125 4.09 -7.98 20.16
N GLU A 126 4.46 -8.98 20.96
CA GLU A 126 5.13 -10.18 20.44
C GLU A 126 4.11 -11.16 19.87
N ILE A 127 4.34 -11.67 18.66
CA ILE A 127 3.50 -12.71 18.05
C ILE A 127 3.85 -14.06 18.68
N THR A 128 2.85 -14.86 19.01
CA THR A 128 3.03 -16.21 19.58
C THR A 128 2.84 -17.34 18.56
N THR A 129 2.25 -17.02 17.41
CA THR A 129 2.10 -17.90 16.24
C THR A 129 3.26 -17.76 15.26
N GLN A 130 3.83 -18.87 14.81
CA GLN A 130 4.91 -18.85 13.80
C GLN A 130 4.35 -18.45 12.44
N MET A 131 4.97 -17.47 11.79
CA MET A 131 4.69 -17.17 10.38
C MET A 131 5.45 -18.11 9.44
N ASP A 132 4.80 -18.50 8.34
CA ASP A 132 5.37 -19.37 7.31
C ASP A 132 5.32 -18.66 5.95
N LYS A 133 6.49 -18.55 5.30
CA LYS A 133 6.65 -17.98 3.96
C LYS A 133 5.82 -18.67 2.87
N ASN A 134 5.41 -19.92 3.10
CA ASN A 134 4.61 -20.70 2.14
C ASN A 134 3.10 -20.53 2.36
N THR A 135 2.71 -19.81 3.42
CA THR A 135 1.30 -19.49 3.71
C THR A 135 0.94 -18.15 3.08
N ASN A 136 -0.21 -18.10 2.40
CA ASN A 136 -0.78 -16.85 1.93
C ASN A 136 -1.53 -16.19 3.10
N TYR A 137 -1.20 -14.94 3.41
CA TYR A 137 -1.89 -14.17 4.44
C TYR A 137 -2.78 -13.13 3.78
N PHE A 138 -3.99 -12.96 4.31
CA PHE A 138 -5.01 -12.07 3.76
C PHE A 138 -5.38 -10.97 4.75
N SER A 139 -6.08 -9.93 4.30
CA SER A 139 -6.52 -8.79 5.11
C SER A 139 -7.43 -9.13 6.30
N ASN A 140 -7.95 -10.35 6.35
CA ASN A 140 -8.76 -10.92 7.42
C ASN A 140 -8.05 -12.03 8.22
N THR A 141 -6.74 -12.22 8.03
CA THR A 141 -5.96 -13.20 8.77
C THR A 141 -5.39 -12.57 10.03
N PHE A 142 -5.62 -13.20 11.19
CA PHE A 142 -5.16 -12.72 12.49
C PHE A 142 -4.28 -13.77 13.15
N LEU A 143 -3.12 -13.34 13.66
CA LEU A 143 -2.19 -14.20 14.39
C LEU A 143 -2.29 -13.94 15.89
N ALA A 144 -2.18 -15.01 16.69
CA ALA A 144 -2.15 -14.87 18.14
C ALA A 144 -0.87 -14.14 18.56
N HIS A 145 -1.00 -13.28 19.58
CA HIS A 145 0.07 -12.47 20.16
C HIS A 145 -0.08 -12.42 21.69
N ASP A 146 0.96 -11.96 22.37
CA ASP A 146 0.91 -11.73 23.81
C ASP A 146 -0.11 -10.63 24.14
N PRO A 147 -0.94 -10.76 25.20
CA PRO A 147 -1.83 -9.69 25.64
C PRO A 147 -1.08 -8.47 26.19
N THR A 148 0.18 -8.62 26.61
CA THR A 148 1.00 -7.54 27.18
C THR A 148 1.78 -6.86 26.05
N PRO A 149 1.64 -5.53 25.86
CA PRO A 149 2.44 -4.83 24.86
C PRO A 149 3.91 -4.79 25.29
N ILE A 150 4.81 -4.97 24.33
CA ILE A 150 6.24 -4.67 24.46
C ILE A 150 6.40 -3.18 24.76
N THR A 151 5.67 -2.34 24.02
CA THR A 151 5.71 -0.89 24.16
C THR A 151 4.46 -0.26 23.55
N SER A 152 4.17 0.97 23.98
CA SER A 152 3.09 1.82 23.47
C SER A 152 3.66 3.20 23.17
N LEU A 153 3.22 3.80 22.07
CA LEU A 153 3.73 5.10 21.61
C LEU A 153 2.61 5.91 20.97
N THR A 154 2.57 7.21 21.27
CA THR A 154 1.78 8.18 20.51
C THR A 154 2.70 9.12 19.76
N PHE A 155 2.47 9.31 18.46
CA PHE A 155 3.27 10.18 17.61
C PHE A 155 2.45 10.77 16.46
N THR A 156 2.90 11.88 15.89
CA THR A 156 2.34 12.44 14.66
C THR A 156 3.30 12.12 13.50
N PRO A 157 2.87 11.38 12.46
CA PRO A 157 3.75 11.02 11.35
C PRO A 157 4.28 12.25 10.62
N ASN A 158 5.59 12.32 10.45
CA ASN A 158 6.22 13.28 9.54
C ASN A 158 6.91 12.50 8.42
N ILE A 159 6.26 12.46 7.25
CA ILE A 159 6.71 11.71 6.08
C ILE A 159 7.58 12.53 5.12
N LYS A 160 7.86 13.80 5.45
CA LYS A 160 8.57 14.74 4.56
C LYS A 160 9.95 15.08 5.08
N ASP A 161 10.10 15.23 6.40
CA ASP A 161 11.35 15.67 6.99
C ASP A 161 12.30 14.49 7.26
N SER A 162 13.56 14.71 6.92
CA SER A 162 14.62 13.75 7.22
C SER A 162 14.89 13.70 8.72
N VAL A 163 15.36 12.56 9.21
CA VAL A 163 15.71 12.39 10.62
C VAL A 163 17.22 12.19 10.72
N PHE A 164 17.88 12.99 11.58
CA PHE A 164 19.30 12.86 11.83
C PHE A 164 19.61 11.60 12.65
N SER A 165 20.41 10.68 12.10
CA SER A 165 20.90 9.50 12.81
C SER A 165 22.23 9.83 13.47
N LEU A 166 22.25 9.84 14.81
CA LEU A 166 23.48 10.01 15.59
C LEU A 166 24.49 8.88 15.31
N PHE A 167 23.98 7.66 15.10
CA PHE A 167 24.80 6.49 14.82
C PHE A 167 25.54 6.58 13.48
N ASP A 168 24.85 7.04 12.44
CA ASP A 168 25.46 7.19 11.11
C ASP A 168 26.07 8.57 10.87
N ASN A 169 25.89 9.51 11.80
CA ASN A 169 26.23 10.92 11.67
C ASN A 169 25.72 11.56 10.36
N LYS A 170 24.48 11.21 9.95
CA LYS A 170 23.86 11.73 8.72
C LYS A 170 22.34 11.74 8.77
N ASN A 171 21.74 12.59 7.94
CA ASN A 171 20.30 12.58 7.72
C ASN A 171 19.87 11.30 6.97
N LYS A 172 18.80 10.68 7.46
CA LYS A 172 18.15 9.52 6.86
C LYS A 172 16.77 9.93 6.35
N ALA A 173 16.25 9.15 5.41
CA ALA A 173 14.89 9.32 4.93
C ALA A 173 13.89 9.34 6.10
N PRO A 174 12.73 10.02 5.96
CA PRO A 174 11.70 10.06 6.99
C PRO A 174 11.34 8.66 7.49
N HIS A 175 11.39 8.46 8.81
CA HIS A 175 11.12 7.16 9.42
C HIS A 175 10.57 7.29 10.84
N LEU A 176 9.83 6.28 11.27
CA LEU A 176 9.37 6.12 12.64
C LEU A 176 10.43 5.39 13.47
N ARG A 177 10.69 5.85 14.70
CA ARG A 177 11.54 5.16 15.67
C ARG A 177 10.71 4.81 16.90
N ILE A 178 10.72 3.54 17.27
CA ILE A 178 9.98 3.00 18.42
C ILE A 178 10.98 2.35 19.36
N ASN A 179 11.00 2.79 20.61
CA ASN A 179 11.79 2.13 21.65
C ASN A 179 11.04 0.89 22.15
N LEU A 180 11.60 -0.30 21.90
CA LEU A 180 11.05 -1.59 22.32
C LEU A 180 11.31 -1.89 23.82
N GLY A 181 12.07 -1.04 24.50
CA GLY A 181 12.28 -1.11 25.94
C GLY A 181 13.33 -2.13 26.37
N ALA A 182 13.70 -2.03 27.65
CA ALA A 182 14.80 -2.82 28.21
C ALA A 182 14.47 -4.31 28.29
N THR A 183 13.20 -4.67 28.56
CA THR A 183 12.77 -6.07 28.63
C THR A 183 13.00 -6.80 27.31
N PHE A 184 12.61 -6.18 26.19
CA PHE A 184 12.85 -6.75 24.86
C PHE A 184 14.35 -6.83 24.56
N GLY A 185 15.10 -5.74 24.77
CA GLY A 185 16.54 -5.72 24.47
C GLY A 185 17.31 -6.76 25.29
N ASN A 186 17.04 -6.87 26.60
CA ASN A 186 17.68 -7.84 27.48
C ASN A 186 17.30 -9.29 27.14
N LYS A 187 16.08 -9.54 26.66
CA LYS A 187 15.68 -10.85 26.13
C LYS A 187 16.57 -11.28 24.97
N ILE A 188 16.94 -10.37 24.07
CA ILE A 188 17.85 -10.67 22.96
C ILE A 188 19.30 -10.81 23.46
N LEU A 189 19.78 -9.88 24.30
CA LEU A 189 21.15 -9.92 24.85
C LEU A 189 21.43 -11.19 25.65
N ALA A 190 20.44 -11.72 26.37
CA ALA A 190 20.60 -12.95 27.14
C ALA A 190 20.94 -14.18 26.27
N GLU A 191 20.66 -14.12 24.98
CA GLU A 191 20.93 -15.19 24.01
C GLU A 191 22.27 -15.01 23.28
N SER A 192 23.12 -14.07 23.72
CA SER A 192 24.44 -13.79 23.16
C SER A 192 25.31 -15.04 23.01
N GLY A 193 25.80 -15.31 21.80
CA GLY A 193 26.62 -16.51 21.52
C GLY A 193 25.87 -17.84 21.66
N GLY A 194 24.56 -17.80 21.95
CA GLY A 194 23.70 -18.96 22.12
C GLY A 194 23.12 -19.49 20.80
N THR A 195 22.43 -20.63 20.89
CA THR A 195 21.84 -21.29 19.72
C THR A 195 20.71 -20.48 19.08
N ASN A 196 19.98 -19.69 19.87
CA ASN A 196 18.87 -18.87 19.38
C ASN A 196 19.35 -17.75 18.44
N LEU A 197 20.59 -17.26 18.61
CA LEU A 197 21.19 -16.24 17.74
C LEU A 197 22.17 -16.81 16.70
N ALA A 198 22.21 -18.13 16.53
CA ALA A 198 23.10 -18.77 15.57
C ALA A 198 22.74 -18.46 14.11
N ASN A 199 21.45 -18.44 13.78
CA ASN A 199 20.93 -18.21 12.43
C ASN A 199 19.43 -17.86 12.46
N ASN A 200 18.87 -17.46 11.30
CA ASN A 200 17.46 -17.08 11.16
C ASN A 200 16.46 -18.22 11.43
N THR A 201 16.83 -19.49 11.21
CA THR A 201 15.93 -20.61 11.51
C THR A 201 15.69 -20.71 13.01
N ASN A 202 16.74 -20.60 13.81
CA ASN A 202 16.63 -20.65 15.27
C ASN A 202 16.01 -19.37 15.82
N PHE A 203 16.44 -18.21 15.30
CA PHE A 203 15.95 -16.92 15.80
C PHE A 203 14.46 -16.74 15.62
N THR A 204 13.93 -17.11 14.45
CA THR A 204 12.49 -16.97 14.17
C THR A 204 11.63 -17.94 14.97
N GLN A 205 12.20 -19.00 15.56
CA GLN A 205 11.49 -19.88 16.51
C GLN A 205 11.50 -19.28 17.92
N PHE A 206 12.62 -18.67 18.33
CA PHE A 206 12.78 -17.98 19.61
C PHE A 206 11.93 -16.70 19.69
N PHE A 207 11.94 -15.90 18.64
CA PHE A 207 11.18 -14.66 18.51
C PHE A 207 10.40 -14.67 17.18
N LYS A 208 9.09 -14.90 17.26
CA LYS A 208 8.29 -15.21 16.07
C LYS A 208 7.91 -14.00 15.25
N GLY A 209 7.88 -12.82 15.87
CA GLY A 209 7.62 -11.56 15.18
C GLY A 209 6.97 -10.49 16.05
N LEU A 210 6.66 -9.38 15.42
CA LEU A 210 5.99 -8.22 16.00
C LEU A 210 4.60 -8.04 15.39
N TYR A 211 3.64 -7.75 16.26
CA TYR A 211 2.34 -7.24 15.87
C TYR A 211 2.24 -5.77 16.28
N ILE A 212 2.09 -4.88 15.29
CA ILE A 212 2.02 -3.44 15.47
C ILE A 212 0.61 -2.99 15.07
N THR A 213 -0.13 -2.42 16.01
CA THR A 213 -1.51 -2.00 15.79
C THR A 213 -1.78 -0.67 16.46
N THR A 214 -2.81 0.04 16.00
CA THR A 214 -3.33 1.19 16.72
C THR A 214 -3.98 0.76 18.05
N THR A 215 -3.92 1.65 19.05
CA THR A 215 -4.61 1.47 20.33
C THR A 215 -6.13 1.41 20.15
N ASP A 216 -6.64 2.27 19.28
CA ASP A 216 -8.03 2.25 18.85
C ASP A 216 -8.20 1.40 17.59
N SER A 217 -9.40 0.90 17.38
CA SER A 217 -9.80 0.06 16.25
C SER A 217 -11.16 0.50 15.74
N VAL A 218 -11.64 -0.10 14.66
CA VAL A 218 -13.00 0.14 14.16
C VAL A 218 -14.10 -0.16 15.19
N GLN A 219 -13.83 -0.96 16.23
CA GLN A 219 -14.84 -1.36 17.22
C GLN A 219 -14.99 -0.40 18.40
N ASN A 220 -13.94 0.37 18.72
CA ASN A 220 -13.89 1.24 19.91
C ASN A 220 -13.55 2.70 19.60
N SER A 221 -13.38 3.07 18.33
CA SER A 221 -13.05 4.44 17.94
C SER A 221 -14.26 5.37 17.96
N THR A 222 -14.00 6.61 18.37
CA THR A 222 -14.93 7.75 18.28
C THR A 222 -14.44 8.81 17.28
N LEU A 223 -13.50 8.46 16.39
CA LEU A 223 -12.94 9.39 15.41
C LEU A 223 -14.05 10.05 14.57
N PRO A 224 -14.10 11.38 14.48
CA PRO A 224 -15.01 12.07 13.58
C PRO A 224 -14.75 11.75 12.12
N SER A 225 -15.77 11.91 11.27
CA SER A 225 -15.64 11.79 9.83
C SER A 225 -14.55 12.71 9.28
N GLY A 226 -13.65 12.18 8.46
CA GLY A 226 -12.50 12.88 7.89
C GLY A 226 -11.25 12.92 8.78
N GLN A 227 -11.26 12.36 9.99
CA GLN A 227 -10.11 12.36 10.91
C GLN A 227 -9.38 11.03 11.00
N GLY A 228 -8.13 11.09 11.49
CA GLY A 228 -7.21 9.97 11.56
C GLY A 228 -6.39 9.83 10.28
N SER A 229 -5.53 8.83 10.26
CA SER A 229 -4.68 8.55 9.09
C SER A 229 -4.18 7.11 9.07
N ILE A 230 -3.77 6.67 7.89
CA ILE A 230 -3.09 5.40 7.65
C ILE A 230 -1.72 5.71 7.04
N ALA A 231 -0.66 5.40 7.78
CA ALA A 231 0.71 5.56 7.34
C ALA A 231 1.20 4.29 6.62
N TYR A 232 2.02 4.49 5.57
CA TYR A 232 2.55 3.43 4.73
C TYR A 232 4.03 3.25 5.04
N PHE A 233 4.43 2.01 5.32
CA PHE A 233 5.80 1.67 5.71
C PHE A 233 6.43 0.70 4.72
N ASN A 234 7.69 0.92 4.35
CA ASN A 234 8.48 -0.11 3.66
C ASN A 234 9.28 -0.90 4.70
N ILE A 235 8.73 -2.02 5.16
CA ILE A 235 9.40 -2.86 6.17
C ILE A 235 10.58 -3.66 5.61
N ASN A 236 10.71 -3.76 4.28
CA ASN A 236 11.81 -4.44 3.59
C ASN A 236 12.99 -3.49 3.27
N SER A 237 12.87 -2.22 3.66
CA SER A 237 13.95 -1.23 3.48
C SER A 237 15.15 -1.56 4.37
N SER A 238 16.36 -1.25 3.89
CA SER A 238 17.57 -1.31 4.72
C SER A 238 17.56 -0.33 5.90
N LEU A 239 16.63 0.63 5.93
CA LEU A 239 16.40 1.53 7.06
C LEU A 239 15.41 0.94 8.08
N SER A 240 14.60 -0.04 7.68
CA SER A 240 13.60 -0.65 8.55
C SER A 240 14.21 -1.82 9.32
N THR A 241 14.82 -1.53 10.46
CA THR A 241 15.57 -2.52 11.25
C THR A 241 15.21 -2.44 12.73
N VAL A 242 15.44 -3.53 13.45
CA VAL A 242 15.61 -3.48 14.90
C VAL A 242 17.09 -3.40 15.20
N THR A 243 17.50 -2.35 15.92
CA THR A 243 18.89 -2.12 16.29
C THR A 243 19.01 -2.15 17.81
N ILE A 244 19.96 -2.94 18.29
CA ILE A 244 20.32 -3.06 19.69
C ILE A 244 21.60 -2.26 19.94
N PHE A 245 21.53 -1.28 20.83
CA PHE A 245 22.65 -0.48 21.30
C PHE A 245 23.08 -1.00 22.67
N TYR A 246 24.38 -1.18 22.87
CA TYR A 246 24.96 -1.76 24.08
C TYR A 246 26.38 -1.23 24.31
N ASN A 247 26.83 -1.29 25.57
CA ASN A 247 28.19 -1.00 26.01
C ASN A 247 28.88 -2.25 26.54
#